data_AF-A0A0Q9XZ94-F1
#
_entry.id   AF-A0A0Q9XZ94-F1
#
_cell.length_a   1.000
_cell.length_b   1.000
_cell.length_c   1.000
_cell.angle_alpha   90.00
_cell.angle_beta   90.00
_cell.angle_gamma   90.00
#
_symmetry.space_group_name_H-M   'P 1'
#
loop_
_entity.id
_entity.type
_entity.pdbx_description
1 polymer ?
#
loop_
_entity_poly.entity_id
_entity_poly.type
_entity_poly.pdbx_seq_one_letter_code
_entity_poly.pdbx_strand_id
1 'polypeptide(L)'
;MARDKVHKYHEKIKDAIRVENLRISGAVALLKKEELIDEQQQAELETLVEEKAKDYTNLIEEQADEKLDLVDSEVDRIVEKIDSYQKRMDELKKKQ
;
A
#
# COMPACT_ATOMS: atom_id res chain seq x y z
N MET A 1 3.10 9.23 12.96
CA MET A 1 3.44 8.13 13.90
C MET A 1 2.79 6.77 13.58
N ALA A 2 1.51 6.68 13.21
CA ALA A 2 0.92 5.45 12.63
C ALA A 2 0.72 5.58 11.11
N ARG A 3 0.15 6.73 10.69
CA ARG A 3 0.01 7.13 9.29
C ARG A 3 1.31 7.02 8.49
N ASP A 4 2.40 7.60 8.99
CA ASP A 4 3.73 7.52 8.34
C ASP A 4 4.24 6.09 8.18
N LYS A 5 3.87 5.18 9.09
CA LYS A 5 4.25 3.76 8.96
C LYS A 5 3.50 3.12 7.81
N VAL A 6 2.19 3.38 7.68
CA VAL A 6 1.37 2.88 6.56
C VAL A 6 1.98 3.35 5.23
N HIS A 7 2.25 4.66 5.09
CA HIS A 7 2.93 5.19 3.90
C HIS A 7 4.30 4.55 3.64
N LYS A 8 5.14 4.42 4.68
CA LYS A 8 6.47 3.81 4.53
C LYS A 8 6.42 2.35 4.08
N TYR A 9 5.45 1.57 4.58
CA TYR A 9 5.27 0.19 4.15
C TYR A 9 4.69 0.11 2.73
N HIS A 10 3.72 0.96 2.41
CA HIS A 10 3.16 1.08 1.06
C HIS A 10 4.25 1.33 0.01
N GLU A 11 5.11 2.34 0.23
CA GLU A 11 6.22 2.65 -0.67
C GLU A 11 7.22 1.49 -0.80
N LYS A 12 7.56 0.83 0.31
CA LYS A 12 8.46 -0.34 0.28
C LYS A 12 7.91 -1.49 -0.54
N ILE A 13 6.60 -1.72 -0.48
CA ILE A 13 5.96 -2.79 -1.24
C ILE A 13 5.91 -2.42 -2.72
N LYS A 14 5.60 -1.17 -3.07
CA LYS A 14 5.67 -0.68 -4.46
C LYS A 14 7.08 -0.82 -5.05
N ASP A 15 8.09 -0.50 -4.28
CA ASP A 15 9.49 -0.74 -4.67
C ASP A 15 9.78 -2.22 -4.89
N ALA A 16 9.29 -3.10 -4.01
CA ALA A 16 9.48 -4.55 -4.17
C ALA A 16 8.79 -5.08 -5.44
N ILE A 17 7.55 -4.63 -5.72
CA ILE A 17 6.83 -4.98 -6.96
C ILE A 17 7.64 -4.55 -8.18
N ARG A 18 8.18 -3.32 -8.16
CA ARG A 18 9.02 -2.80 -9.26
C ARG A 18 10.29 -3.63 -9.46
N VAL A 19 10.97 -3.99 -8.38
CA VAL A 19 12.20 -4.82 -8.45
C VAL A 19 11.89 -6.19 -9.02
N GLU A 20 10.80 -6.83 -8.59
CA GLU A 20 10.39 -8.13 -9.11
C GLU A 20 9.98 -8.06 -10.58
N ASN A 21 9.24 -7.02 -10.99
CA ASN A 21 8.91 -6.78 -12.39
C ASN A 21 10.19 -6.74 -13.25
N LEU A 22 11.18 -5.90 -12.87
CA LEU A 22 12.46 -5.81 -13.57
C LEU A 22 13.21 -7.14 -13.61
N ARG A 23 13.18 -7.91 -12.51
CA ARG A 23 13.84 -9.22 -12.43
C ARG A 23 13.21 -10.21 -13.41
N ILE A 24 11.89 -10.25 -13.49
CA ILE A 24 11.17 -11.17 -14.37
C ILE A 24 11.34 -10.74 -15.83
N SER A 25 11.20 -9.46 -16.16
CA SER A 25 11.47 -8.96 -17.52
C SER A 25 12.91 -9.28 -17.96
N GLY A 26 13.89 -9.15 -17.06
CA GLY A 26 15.27 -9.56 -17.33
C GLY A 26 15.41 -11.06 -17.61
N ALA A 27 14.68 -11.91 -16.88
CA ALA A 27 14.65 -13.35 -17.14
C ALA A 27 14.00 -13.68 -18.48
N VAL A 28 12.90 -13.02 -18.85
CA VAL A 28 12.24 -13.17 -20.16
C VAL A 28 13.20 -12.80 -21.30
N ALA A 29 13.91 -11.68 -21.16
CA ALA A 29 14.91 -11.26 -22.15
C ALA A 29 16.06 -12.26 -22.29
N LEU A 30 16.49 -12.91 -21.20
CA LEU A 30 17.48 -13.99 -21.26
C LEU A 30 16.95 -15.23 -21.98
N LEU A 31 15.72 -15.66 -21.69
CA LEU A 31 15.08 -16.79 -22.39
C LEU A 31 14.99 -16.52 -23.89
N LYS A 32 14.67 -15.29 -24.29
CA LYS A 32 14.66 -14.91 -25.71
C LYS A 32 16.05 -14.98 -26.33
N LYS A 33 17.06 -14.45 -25.63
CA LYS A 33 18.45 -14.44 -26.08
C LYS A 33 19.03 -15.86 -26.23
N GLU A 34 18.61 -16.78 -25.38
CA GLU A 34 18.96 -18.20 -25.46
C GLU A 34 18.10 -18.99 -26.46
N GLU A 35 17.25 -18.31 -27.23
CA GLU A 35 16.37 -18.90 -28.24
C GLU A 35 15.40 -19.95 -27.68
N LEU A 36 15.13 -19.90 -26.36
CA LEU A 36 14.19 -20.78 -25.66
C LEU A 36 12.74 -20.36 -25.85
N ILE A 37 12.52 -19.08 -26.20
CA ILE A 37 11.21 -18.51 -26.54
C ILE A 37 11.32 -17.67 -27.82
N ASP A 38 10.21 -17.55 -28.55
CA ASP A 38 10.10 -16.67 -29.71
C ASP A 38 9.70 -15.24 -29.33
N GLU A 39 9.57 -14.36 -30.33
CA GLU A 39 9.19 -12.95 -30.11
C GLU A 39 7.75 -12.79 -29.62
N GLN A 40 6.84 -13.68 -30.06
CA GLN A 40 5.45 -13.64 -29.64
C GLN A 40 5.33 -14.01 -28.16
N GLN A 41 5.99 -15.10 -27.77
CA GLN A 41 6.05 -15.57 -26.38
C GLN A 41 6.69 -14.55 -25.45
N GLN A 42 7.74 -13.85 -25.91
CA GLN A 42 8.33 -12.74 -25.17
C GLN A 42 7.28 -11.63 -24.90
N ALA A 43 6.58 -11.18 -25.93
CA ALA A 43 5.59 -10.11 -25.80
C ALA A 43 4.41 -10.51 -24.89
N GLU A 44 3.95 -11.76 -24.98
CA GLU A 44 2.91 -12.30 -24.10
C GLU A 44 3.36 -12.33 -22.64
N LEU A 45 4.59 -12.77 -22.37
CA LEU A 45 5.16 -12.80 -21.01
C LEU A 45 5.38 -11.39 -20.46
N GLU A 46 5.90 -10.46 -21.26
CA GLU A 46 6.09 -9.07 -20.85
C GLU A 46 4.74 -8.41 -20.51
N THR A 47 3.72 -8.62 -21.34
CA THR A 47 2.36 -8.12 -21.07
C THR A 47 1.80 -8.70 -19.77
N LEU A 48 1.93 -10.01 -19.56
CA LEU A 48 1.44 -10.66 -18.35
C LEU A 48 2.12 -10.12 -17.08
N VAL A 49 3.43 -9.88 -17.15
CA VAL A 49 4.20 -9.35 -16.03
C VAL A 49 3.78 -7.92 -15.71
N GLU A 50 3.59 -7.07 -16.73
CA GLU A 50 3.10 -5.70 -16.56
C GLU A 50 1.68 -5.67 -15.96
N GLU A 51 0.76 -6.50 -16.47
CA GLU A 51 -0.58 -6.63 -15.94
C GLU A 51 -0.56 -7.05 -14.46
N LYS A 52 0.24 -8.05 -14.11
CA LYS A 52 0.36 -8.51 -12.72
C LYS A 52 0.99 -7.45 -11.81
N ALA A 53 2.01 -6.76 -12.27
CA ALA A 53 2.61 -5.65 -11.52
C ALA A 53 1.58 -4.55 -11.24
N LYS A 54 0.72 -4.24 -12.22
CA LYS A 54 -0.37 -3.27 -12.08
C LYS A 54 -1.44 -3.75 -11.11
N ASP A 55 -1.90 -5.00 -11.24
CA ASP A 55 -2.88 -5.62 -10.33
C ASP A 55 -2.42 -5.51 -8.86
N TYR A 56 -1.16 -5.91 -8.59
CA TYR A 56 -0.61 -5.85 -7.24
C TYR A 56 -0.39 -4.42 -6.74
N THR A 57 -0.02 -3.48 -7.62
CA THR A 57 0.11 -2.07 -7.24
C THR A 57 -1.23 -1.50 -6.80
N ASN A 58 -2.29 -1.72 -7.59
CA ASN A 58 -3.64 -1.27 -7.26
C ASN A 58 -4.13 -1.87 -5.94
N LEU A 59 -3.93 -3.18 -5.73
CA LEU A 59 -4.31 -3.85 -4.49
C LEU A 59 -3.62 -3.23 -3.26
N ILE A 60 -2.34 -2.86 -3.39
CA ILE A 60 -1.57 -2.27 -2.30
C ILE A 60 -1.92 -0.80 -2.08
N GLU A 61 -2.39 -0.09 -3.10
CA GLU A 61 -2.99 1.24 -2.98
C GLU A 61 -4.32 1.17 -2.21
N GLU A 62 -5.25 0.30 -2.62
CA GLU A 62 -6.53 0.10 -1.92
C GLU A 62 -6.31 -0.28 -0.45
N GLN A 63 -5.41 -1.23 -0.17
CA GLN A 63 -5.12 -1.62 1.21
C GLN A 63 -4.47 -0.50 2.04
N ALA A 64 -3.65 0.35 1.42
CA ALA A 64 -3.05 1.48 2.12
C ALA A 64 -4.13 2.50 2.50
N ASP A 65 -5.03 2.82 1.57
CA ASP A 65 -6.13 3.75 1.80
C ASP A 65 -7.07 3.24 2.91
N GLU A 66 -7.49 1.97 2.86
CA GLU A 66 -8.27 1.34 3.93
C GLU A 66 -7.59 1.46 5.31
N LYS A 67 -6.26 1.29 5.36
CA LYS A 67 -5.52 1.38 6.62
C LYS A 67 -5.38 2.83 7.09
N LEU A 68 -5.27 3.79 6.19
CA LEU A 68 -5.24 5.21 6.53
C LEU A 68 -6.58 5.65 7.13
N ASP A 69 -7.69 5.24 6.51
CA ASP A 69 -9.04 5.53 7.01
C ASP A 69 -9.30 4.94 8.41
N LEU A 70 -8.80 3.72 8.65
CA LEU A 70 -8.85 3.10 9.97
C LEU A 70 -8.01 3.85 11.02
N VAL A 71 -6.86 4.39 10.63
CA VAL A 71 -6.04 5.21 11.53
C VAL A 71 -6.75 6.51 11.85
N ASP A 72 -7.31 7.19 10.85
CA ASP A 72 -7.97 8.47 11.01
C ASP A 72 -9.24 8.34 11.88
N SER A 73 -10.09 7.34 11.61
CA SER A 73 -11.29 7.09 12.43
C SER A 73 -10.97 6.74 13.89
N GLU A 74 -9.87 6.03 14.16
CA GLU A 74 -9.43 5.75 15.51
C GLU A 74 -8.87 7.00 16.21
N VAL A 75 -8.19 7.88 15.48
CA VAL A 75 -7.76 9.19 16.00
C VAL A 75 -8.97 10.03 16.37
N ASP A 76 -9.96 10.15 15.49
CA ASP A 76 -11.19 10.92 15.75
C ASP A 76 -11.93 10.40 16.98
N ARG A 77 -12.08 9.09 17.11
CA ARG A 77 -12.69 8.45 18.29
C ARG A 77 -11.96 8.80 19.59
N ILE A 78 -10.64 8.91 19.57
CA ILE A 78 -9.85 9.27 20.75
C ILE A 78 -10.05 10.76 21.08
N VAL A 79 -10.05 11.63 20.07
CA VAL A 79 -10.29 13.08 20.23
C VAL A 79 -11.67 13.31 20.86
N GLU A 80 -12.72 12.68 20.34
CA GLU A 80 -14.07 12.80 20.89
C GLU A 80 -14.16 12.37 22.37
N LYS A 81 -13.46 11.28 22.73
CA LYS A 81 -13.39 10.82 24.12
C LYS A 81 -12.70 11.83 25.02
N ILE A 82 -11.60 12.43 24.57
CA ILE A 82 -10.87 13.46 25.34
C ILE A 82 -11.77 14.67 25.57
N ASP A 83 -12.43 15.17 24.52
CA ASP A 83 -13.35 16.31 24.61
C ASP A 83 -14.51 16.04 25.57
N SER A 84 -15.07 14.83 25.53
CA SER A 84 -16.11 14.40 26.45
C SER A 84 -15.64 14.39 27.91
N TYR A 85 -14.42 13.90 28.17
CA TYR A 85 -13.84 13.94 29.52
C TYR A 85 -13.55 15.36 30.01
N GLN A 86 -13.06 16.24 29.14
CA GLN A 86 -12.83 17.64 29.47
C GLN A 86 -14.15 18.34 29.84
N LYS A 87 -15.20 18.18 29.03
CA LYS A 87 -16.54 18.72 29.33
C LYS A 87 -17.06 18.25 30.68
N ARG A 88 -16.95 16.94 30.96
CA ARG A 88 -17.36 16.37 32.26
C ARG A 88 -16.57 16.95 33.43
N MET A 89 -15.26 17.13 33.28
CA MET A 89 -14.43 17.75 34.31
C MET A 89 -14.81 19.21 34.58
N ASP A 90 -15.12 19.98 33.53
CA ASP A 90 -15.56 21.36 33.67
C ASP A 90 -16.94 21.47 34.33
N GLU A 91 -17.86 20.55 34.02
CA GLU A 91 -19.14 20.44 34.70
C GLU A 91 -18.99 20.09 36.19
N LEU A 92 -18.07 19.19 36.53
CA LEU A 92 -17.79 18.83 37.93
C LEU A 92 -17.18 20.00 38.70
N LYS A 93 -16.24 20.73 38.10
CA LYS A 93 -15.64 21.93 38.70
C LYS A 93 -16.65 23.05 38.93
N LYS A 94 -17.65 23.20 38.07
CA LYS A 94 -18.74 24.19 38.24
C LYS A 94 -19.74 23.83 39.33
N LYS A 95 -19.79 22.56 39.75
CA LYS A 95 -20.69 22.05 40.80
C LYS A 95 -20.05 22.05 42.20
N GLN A 96 -18.74 22.29 42.29
CA GLN A 96 -18.02 22.55 43.55
C GLN A 96 -17.95 24.06 43.82
#